data_AF-A0A4D8QEP7-F1
#
_entry.id   AF-A0A4D8QEP7-F1
#
_cell.length_a   1.000
_cell.length_b   1.000
_cell.length_c   1.000
_cell.angle_alpha   90.00
_cell.angle_beta   90.00
_cell.angle_gamma   90.00
#
_symmetry.space_group_name_H-M   'P 1'
#
loop_
_entity.id
_entity.type
_entity.pdbx_description
1 polymer ?
#
loop_
_entity_poly.entity_id
_entity_poly.type
_entity_poly.pdbx_seq_one_letter_code
_entity_poly.pdbx_strand_id
1 'polypeptide(L)'
;MPMNIQQRLQGGLAVGGLQVGDGTGIKALTIFYAPITVTNVAANATATSTVNAEGVKAGDIVIGFQPPTVAGHLKPITARVSADDTIEVTWVNPTAGQLSFNSGVATAAFVVARTFT
;
A
#
# COMPACT_ATOMS: atom_id res chain seq x y z
N MET A 1 10.85 42.15 -14.45
CA MET A 1 12.01 41.26 -14.17
C MET A 1 11.65 39.88 -14.70
N PRO A 2 12.44 39.25 -15.59
CA PRO A 2 12.10 37.92 -16.08
C PRO A 2 12.29 36.92 -14.94
N MET A 3 11.24 36.16 -14.64
CA MET A 3 11.24 35.15 -13.59
C MET A 3 12.11 33.97 -14.05
N ASN A 4 13.16 33.67 -13.30
CA ASN A 4 14.07 32.53 -13.55
C ASN A 4 13.28 31.22 -13.39
N ILE A 5 12.90 30.59 -14.51
CA ILE A 5 12.23 29.28 -14.53
C ILE A 5 13.07 28.20 -13.83
N GLN A 6 14.39 28.35 -13.74
CA GLN A 6 15.24 27.42 -13.00
C GLN A 6 15.12 27.53 -11.47
N GLN A 7 14.59 28.64 -10.94
CA GLN A 7 14.19 28.72 -9.53
C GLN A 7 12.80 28.12 -9.26
N ARG A 8 12.00 27.81 -10.29
CA ARG A 8 10.71 27.11 -10.18
C ARG A 8 10.82 25.60 -10.42
N LEU A 9 12.03 25.09 -10.67
CA LEU A 9 12.34 23.68 -10.94
C LEU A 9 13.30 23.09 -9.88
N GLN A 10 13.10 23.36 -8.58
CA GLN A 10 13.67 22.45 -7.55
C GLN A 10 12.88 21.12 -7.52
N GLY A 11 12.75 20.48 -8.68
CA GLY A 11 11.84 19.37 -8.94
C GLY A 11 11.91 18.91 -10.40
N GLY A 12 13.08 18.99 -11.03
CA GLY A 12 13.30 18.24 -12.25
C GLY A 12 13.26 16.75 -11.93
N LEU A 13 12.16 16.07 -12.29
CA LEU A 13 12.12 14.61 -12.24
C LEU A 13 13.04 14.11 -13.37
N ALA A 14 14.24 13.67 -13.00
CA ALA A 14 15.13 13.01 -13.95
C ALA A 14 14.38 11.84 -14.60
N VAL A 15 14.68 11.55 -15.86
CA VAL A 15 14.21 10.32 -16.50
C VAL A 15 14.75 9.15 -15.68
N GLY A 16 13.88 8.59 -14.81
CA GLY A 16 14.21 7.44 -13.98
C GLY A 16 13.79 7.50 -12.52
N GLY A 17 13.53 8.65 -11.88
CA GLY A 17 13.09 8.62 -10.47
C GLY A 17 12.89 9.96 -9.77
N LEU A 18 12.04 9.94 -8.74
CA LEU A 18 11.88 11.02 -7.77
C LEU A 18 12.96 10.86 -6.69
N GLN A 19 13.94 11.74 -6.65
CA GLN A 19 14.88 11.84 -5.54
C GLN A 19 14.42 12.96 -4.60
N VAL A 20 14.13 12.60 -3.33
CA VAL A 20 13.82 13.57 -2.27
C VAL A 20 14.97 13.50 -1.25
N GLY A 21 15.79 14.55 -1.21
CA GLY A 21 16.91 14.63 -0.26
C GLY A 21 18.17 13.85 -0.65
N ASP A 22 18.98 13.54 0.35
CA ASP A 22 20.31 12.88 0.27
C ASP A 22 20.25 11.35 0.35
N GLY A 23 19.06 10.78 0.50
CA GLY A 23 18.84 9.33 0.54
C GLY A 23 18.75 8.66 -0.83
N THR A 24 18.53 7.34 -0.82
CA THR A 24 18.28 6.54 -2.02
C THR A 24 17.01 7.02 -2.73
N GLY A 25 17.13 7.31 -4.02
CA GLY A 25 15.99 7.76 -4.83
C GLY A 25 14.89 6.71 -4.98
N ILE A 26 13.67 7.17 -5.25
CA ILE A 26 12.54 6.31 -5.61
C ILE A 26 12.60 6.04 -7.12
N LYS A 27 12.84 4.78 -7.48
CA LYS A 27 12.83 4.29 -8.86
C LYS A 27 11.43 4.21 -9.44
N ALA A 28 10.44 3.79 -8.65
CA ALA A 28 9.05 3.74 -9.09
C ALA A 28 8.08 3.97 -7.93
N LEU A 29 6.98 4.66 -8.22
CA LEU A 29 5.82 4.76 -7.34
C LEU A 29 4.62 4.21 -8.09
N THR A 30 4.01 3.14 -7.56
CA THR A 30 2.91 2.44 -8.22
C THR A 30 1.70 2.40 -7.30
N ILE A 31 0.53 2.72 -7.86
CA ILE A 31 -0.75 2.45 -7.19
C ILE A 31 -1.30 1.15 -7.76
N PHE A 32 -1.48 0.17 -6.88
CA PHE A 32 -1.98 -1.15 -7.19
C PHE A 32 -3.39 -1.33 -6.64
N TYR A 33 -4.29 -1.93 -7.43
CA TYR A 33 -5.66 -2.25 -7.01
C TYR A 33 -5.86 -3.76 -7.02
N ALA A 34 -6.26 -4.31 -5.88
CA ALA A 34 -6.30 -5.76 -5.68
C ALA A 34 -7.64 -6.22 -5.13
N PRO A 35 -8.15 -7.39 -5.55
CA PRO A 35 -9.13 -8.09 -4.76
C PRO A 35 -8.49 -8.55 -3.44
N ILE A 36 -9.20 -8.32 -2.35
CA ILE A 36 -8.86 -8.81 -1.02
C ILE A 36 -10.09 -9.44 -0.38
N THR A 37 -9.86 -10.52 0.34
CA THR A 37 -10.87 -11.25 1.09
C THR A 37 -10.43 -11.30 2.54
N VAL A 38 -11.38 -11.07 3.45
CA VAL A 38 -11.15 -11.29 4.87
C VAL A 38 -12.40 -11.94 5.43
N THR A 39 -12.20 -13.12 6.02
CA THR A 39 -13.26 -13.91 6.60
C THR A 39 -12.93 -14.23 8.04
N ASN A 40 -13.96 -14.19 8.88
CA ASN A 40 -13.95 -14.75 10.22
C ASN A 40 -12.85 -14.19 11.14
N VAL A 41 -12.68 -12.87 11.16
CA VAL A 41 -11.81 -12.23 12.17
C VAL A 41 -12.55 -12.26 13.50
N ALA A 42 -12.08 -13.11 14.41
CA ALA A 42 -12.67 -13.26 15.72
C ALA A 42 -12.70 -11.93 16.50
N ALA A 43 -13.60 -11.83 17.47
CA ALA A 43 -13.71 -10.65 18.33
C ALA A 43 -12.39 -10.38 19.07
N ASN A 44 -12.00 -9.11 19.16
CA ASN A 44 -10.76 -8.66 19.81
C ASN A 44 -9.49 -9.39 19.32
N ALA A 45 -9.47 -9.80 18.05
CA ALA A 45 -8.37 -10.56 17.47
C ALA A 45 -7.83 -9.91 16.19
N THR A 46 -6.70 -10.43 15.73
CA THR A 46 -6.08 -10.08 14.46
C THR A 46 -6.09 -11.25 13.50
N ALA A 47 -6.20 -10.96 12.21
CA ALA A 47 -6.06 -11.95 11.15
C ALA A 47 -5.22 -11.38 10.01
N THR A 48 -4.55 -12.26 9.28
CA THR A 48 -3.70 -11.89 8.15
C THR A 48 -4.32 -12.39 6.86
N SER A 49 -4.34 -11.54 5.84
CA SER A 49 -4.74 -11.89 4.47
C SER A 49 -3.59 -11.64 3.52
N THR A 50 -3.40 -12.52 2.54
CA THR A 50 -2.47 -12.33 1.45
C THR A 50 -3.19 -11.78 0.22
N VAL A 51 -2.50 -10.94 -0.53
CA VAL A 51 -2.99 -10.26 -1.72
C VAL A 51 -2.00 -10.51 -2.84
N ASN A 52 -2.51 -11.02 -3.97
CA ASN A 52 -1.73 -11.09 -5.20
C ASN A 52 -1.55 -9.67 -5.76
N ALA A 53 -0.31 -9.22 -5.89
CA ALA A 53 0.08 -7.86 -6.27
C ALA A 53 1.13 -7.89 -7.39
N GLU A 54 0.71 -8.27 -8.59
CA GLU A 54 1.59 -8.44 -9.74
C GLU A 54 2.45 -7.19 -10.04
N GLY A 55 3.74 -7.40 -10.21
CA GLY A 55 4.74 -6.38 -10.47
C GLY A 55 5.46 -5.84 -9.23
N VAL A 56 4.96 -6.14 -8.02
CA VAL A 56 5.65 -5.84 -6.75
C VAL A 56 6.82 -6.81 -6.55
N LYS A 57 7.92 -6.32 -6.01
CA LYS A 57 9.14 -7.11 -5.77
C LYS A 57 9.54 -7.08 -4.31
N ALA A 58 10.12 -8.18 -3.82
CA ALA A 58 10.64 -8.25 -2.47
C ALA A 58 11.62 -7.08 -2.23
N GLY A 59 11.42 -6.37 -1.12
CA GLY A 59 12.16 -5.15 -0.79
C GLY A 59 11.46 -3.84 -1.19
N ASP A 60 10.41 -3.88 -2.01
CA ASP A 60 9.53 -2.73 -2.20
C ASP A 60 8.84 -2.34 -0.89
N ILE A 61 8.55 -1.04 -0.74
CA ILE A 61 8.00 -0.46 0.48
C ILE A 61 6.55 -0.07 0.25
N VAL A 62 5.62 -0.63 1.04
CA VAL A 62 4.23 -0.15 1.08
C VAL A 62 4.20 1.14 1.91
N ILE A 63 3.88 2.26 1.28
CA ILE A 63 3.82 3.57 1.93
C ILE A 63 2.38 4.07 2.12
N GLY A 64 1.41 3.40 1.49
CA GLY A 64 0.01 3.73 1.61
C GLY A 64 -0.86 2.51 1.41
N PHE A 65 -1.93 2.44 2.19
CA PHE A 65 -2.93 1.39 2.06
C PHE A 65 -4.32 1.99 2.30
N GLN A 66 -5.19 1.85 1.30
CA GLN A 66 -6.59 2.21 1.39
C GLN A 66 -7.43 0.92 1.45
N PRO A 67 -8.04 0.59 2.60
CA PRO A 67 -8.91 -0.57 2.70
C PRO A 67 -10.19 -0.38 1.86
N PRO A 68 -10.87 -1.47 1.47
CA PRO A 68 -12.13 -1.39 0.74
C PRO A 68 -13.20 -0.65 1.55
N THR A 69 -14.11 0.06 0.87
CA THR A 69 -15.24 0.76 1.52
C THR A 69 -16.13 -0.16 2.34
N VAL A 70 -16.25 -1.42 1.95
CA VAL A 70 -17.05 -2.45 2.63
C VAL A 70 -16.39 -3.04 3.88
N ALA A 71 -15.17 -2.62 4.26
CA ALA A 71 -14.46 -3.13 5.44
C ALA A 71 -15.13 -2.76 6.77
N GLY A 72 -15.92 -1.67 6.81
CA GLY A 72 -16.69 -1.28 7.99
C GLY A 72 -15.83 -1.09 9.25
N HIS A 73 -16.13 -1.86 10.29
CA HIS A 73 -15.39 -1.86 11.57
C HIS A 73 -14.10 -2.67 11.56
N LEU A 74 -13.85 -3.48 10.52
CA LEU A 74 -12.58 -4.16 10.37
C LEU A 74 -11.53 -3.15 9.90
N LYS A 75 -10.46 -2.99 10.69
CA LYS A 75 -9.41 -2.00 10.41
C LYS A 75 -8.11 -2.67 10.02
N PRO A 76 -7.39 -2.13 9.04
CA PRO A 76 -6.05 -2.60 8.78
C PRO A 76 -5.07 -2.03 9.81
N ILE A 77 -4.19 -2.87 10.34
CA ILE A 77 -3.08 -2.44 11.20
C ILE A 77 -1.87 -2.09 10.33
N THR A 78 -1.52 -3.00 9.41
CA THR A 78 -0.31 -2.87 8.59
C THR A 78 -0.50 -3.61 7.27
N ALA A 79 0.23 -3.16 6.25
CA ALA A 79 0.40 -3.84 4.98
C ALA A 79 1.89 -3.82 4.61
N ARG A 80 2.43 -4.94 4.12
CA ARG A 80 3.84 -5.04 3.70
C ARG A 80 3.98 -5.97 2.50
N VAL A 81 5.02 -5.75 1.70
CA VAL A 81 5.44 -6.72 0.70
C VAL A 81 6.09 -7.90 1.43
N SER A 82 5.49 -9.09 1.30
CA SER A 82 5.98 -10.30 1.99
C SER A 82 6.82 -11.20 1.08
N ALA A 83 6.57 -11.14 -0.23
CA ALA A 83 7.33 -11.83 -1.27
C ALA A 83 7.13 -11.11 -2.61
N ASP A 84 7.81 -11.59 -3.64
CA ASP A 84 7.51 -11.19 -5.02
C ASP A 84 6.01 -11.39 -5.31
N ASP A 85 5.43 -10.36 -5.95
CA ASP A 85 4.03 -10.33 -6.37
C ASP A 85 3.02 -10.56 -5.22
N THR A 86 3.45 -10.36 -3.96
CA THR A 86 2.64 -10.67 -2.77
C THR A 86 2.70 -9.55 -1.73
N ILE A 87 1.52 -9.03 -1.37
CA ILE A 87 1.35 -8.14 -0.22
C ILE A 87 0.60 -8.89 0.88
N GLU A 88 1.09 -8.76 2.10
CA GLU A 88 0.42 -9.23 3.31
C GLU A 88 -0.23 -8.06 4.03
N VAL A 89 -1.48 -8.24 4.47
CA VAL A 89 -2.23 -7.26 5.25
C VAL A 89 -2.69 -7.88 6.55
N THR A 90 -2.40 -7.21 7.67
CA THR A 90 -2.92 -7.57 8.98
C THR A 90 -4.13 -6.72 9.33
N TRP A 91 -5.21 -7.39 9.72
CA TRP A 91 -6.48 -6.81 10.11
C TRP A 91 -6.70 -6.94 11.61
N VAL A 92 -7.44 -6.00 12.18
CA VAL A 92 -7.94 -6.05 13.56
C VAL A 92 -9.44 -5.91 13.59
N ASN A 93 -10.04 -6.74 14.44
CA ASN A 93 -11.44 -6.62 14.82
C ASN A 93 -11.50 -6.11 16.28
N PRO A 94 -11.75 -4.81 16.49
CA PRO A 94 -11.86 -4.24 17.83
C PRO A 94 -13.26 -4.40 18.44
N THR A 95 -14.14 -5.19 17.82
CA THR A 95 -15.53 -5.35 18.24
C THR A 95 -15.74 -6.63 19.03
N ALA A 96 -16.89 -6.72 19.72
CA ALA A 96 -17.28 -7.89 20.50
C ALA A 96 -17.82 -9.06 19.65
N GLY A 97 -18.07 -8.85 18.36
CA GLY A 97 -18.59 -9.87 17.44
C GLY A 97 -17.56 -10.24 16.37
N GLN A 98 -17.75 -11.37 15.70
CA GLN A 98 -16.92 -11.75 14.54
C GLN A 98 -17.22 -10.84 13.35
N LEU A 99 -16.19 -10.46 12.59
CA LEU A 99 -16.33 -9.66 11.37
C LEU A 99 -15.72 -10.37 10.15
N SER A 100 -16.31 -10.09 8.99
CA SER A 100 -15.86 -10.48 7.66
C SER A 100 -16.16 -9.34 6.69
N PHE A 101 -15.60 -9.39 5.48
CA PHE A 101 -16.12 -8.57 4.39
C PHE A 101 -17.48 -9.10 3.96
N ASN A 102 -18.51 -8.24 4.01
CA ASN A 102 -19.88 -8.61 3.69
C ASN A 102 -20.08 -9.14 2.24
N SER A 103 -19.14 -8.87 1.32
CA SER A 103 -19.23 -9.27 -0.10
C SER A 103 -18.29 -10.39 -0.53
N GLY A 104 -17.58 -11.06 0.39
CA GLY A 104 -16.65 -12.17 0.08
C GLY A 104 -15.35 -11.75 -0.62
N VAL A 105 -15.40 -10.76 -1.51
CA VAL A 105 -14.25 -10.11 -2.16
C VAL A 105 -14.53 -8.61 -2.30
N ALA A 106 -13.52 -7.78 -2.06
CA ALA A 106 -13.59 -6.34 -2.27
C ALA A 106 -12.27 -5.81 -2.82
N THR A 107 -12.28 -4.64 -3.47
CA THR A 107 -11.07 -4.04 -4.04
C THR A 107 -10.43 -3.07 -3.04
N ALA A 108 -9.14 -3.26 -2.76
CA ALA A 108 -8.32 -2.33 -1.98
C ALA A 108 -7.26 -1.67 -2.86
N ALA A 109 -6.71 -0.54 -2.42
CA ALA A 109 -5.63 0.15 -3.12
C ALA A 109 -4.37 0.22 -2.26
N PHE A 110 -3.21 0.01 -2.88
CA PHE A 110 -1.89 0.03 -2.25
C PHE A 110 -1.00 1.02 -2.99
N VAL A 111 -0.23 1.80 -2.23
CA VAL A 111 0.81 2.66 -2.77
C VAL A 111 2.15 2.04 -2.42
N VAL A 112 2.89 1.65 -3.45
CA VAL A 112 4.15 0.91 -3.31
C VAL A 112 5.28 1.73 -3.94
N ALA A 113 6.35 1.92 -3.17
CA ALA A 113 7.57 2.59 -3.60
C ALA A 113 8.68 1.56 -3.80
N ARG A 114 9.32 1.61 -4.96
CA ARG A 114 10.56 0.88 -5.28
C ARG A 114 11.72 1.85 -5.23
N THR A 115 12.75 1.53 -4.46
CA THR A 115 13.99 2.32 -4.43
C THR A 115 14.94 1.88 -5.54
N PHE A 116 15.91 2.72 -5.86
CA PHE A 116 17.10 2.22 -6.53
C PHE A 116 17.87 1.30 -5.58
N THR A 117 18.50 0.27 -6.14
CA THR A 117 19.38 -0.65 -5.41
C THR A 117 20.81 -0.39 -5.83
#